data_AF-A0A1V5ZUG5-F1
#
_entry.id   AF-A0A1V5ZUG5-F1
#
_cell.length_a   1.000
_cell.length_b   1.000
_cell.length_c   1.000
_cell.angle_alpha   90.00
_cell.angle_beta   90.00
_cell.angle_gamma   90.00
#
_symmetry.space_group_name_H-M   'P 1'
#
loop_
_entity.id
_entity.type
_entity.pdbx_description
1 polymer ?
#
loop_
_entity_poly.entity_id
_entity_poly.type
_entity_poly.pdbx_seq_one_letter_code
_entity_poly.pdbx_strand_id
1 'polypeptide(L)'
;MQAISNHDKFEMKFSNKISAVLVLADKSDVHKSRVKKKQTSQIQMDIHDRVNFATTETKIKFEKPQKTVKLILKIDTSICPIMEYFEIFTARMTFCREAASYLGLKFTLIINNFKLL
;
A
#
# COMPACT_ATOMS: atom_id res chain seq x y z
N MET A 1 -18.40 -2.00 14.22
CA MET A 1 -18.59 -1.58 12.81
C MET A 1 -17.70 -0.42 12.35
N GLN A 2 -17.11 0.42 13.22
CA GLN A 2 -16.38 1.61 12.75
C GLN A 2 -15.08 1.32 11.98
N ALA A 3 -14.38 0.24 12.29
CA ALA A 3 -13.13 -0.12 11.61
C ALA A 3 -13.33 -0.43 10.11
N ILE A 4 -14.45 -1.07 9.75
CA ILE A 4 -14.78 -1.41 8.35
C ILE A 4 -15.20 -0.16 7.59
N SER A 5 -15.97 0.75 8.20
CA SER A 5 -16.40 1.99 7.54
C SER A 5 -15.25 2.94 7.23
N ASN A 6 -14.17 2.94 8.01
CA ASN A 6 -13.02 3.81 7.78
C ASN A 6 -12.09 3.36 6.63
N HIS A 7 -12.25 2.13 6.13
CA HIS A 7 -11.45 1.60 5.02
C HIS A 7 -11.77 2.26 3.66
N ASP A 8 -13.02 2.72 3.48
CA ASP A 8 -13.56 3.19 2.19
C ASP A 8 -13.75 4.71 2.10
N LYS A 9 -13.33 5.46 3.11
CA LYS A 9 -13.51 6.92 3.11
C LYS A 9 -12.34 7.63 2.43
N PHE A 10 -12.68 8.64 1.61
CA PHE A 10 -11.72 9.56 1.00
C PHE A 10 -10.94 10.40 2.05
N GLU A 11 -11.54 10.64 3.23
CA GLU A 11 -10.86 11.24 4.39
C GLU A 11 -10.85 10.25 5.56
N MET A 12 -9.66 9.90 6.06
CA MET A 12 -9.53 9.00 7.20
C MET A 12 -9.46 9.75 8.52
N LYS A 13 -10.62 9.94 9.16
CA LYS A 13 -10.68 10.34 10.58
C LYS A 13 -10.63 9.09 11.45
N PHE A 14 -9.43 8.73 11.91
CA PHE A 14 -9.24 7.60 12.84
C PHE A 14 -9.80 7.96 14.22
N SER A 15 -10.81 7.22 14.68
CA SER A 15 -11.39 7.39 16.02
C SER A 15 -10.72 6.49 17.06
N ASN A 16 -9.97 5.46 16.63
CA ASN A 16 -9.27 4.53 17.52
C ASN A 16 -8.06 3.87 16.82
N LYS A 17 -7.13 3.37 17.65
CA LYS A 17 -5.88 2.72 17.19
C LYS A 17 -6.12 1.46 16.36
N ILE A 18 -7.15 0.69 16.65
CA ILE A 18 -7.49 -0.54 15.89
C ILE A 18 -7.82 -0.19 14.44
N SER A 19 -8.55 0.90 14.21
CA SER A 19 -8.91 1.36 12.86
C SER A 19 -7.67 1.80 12.07
N ALA A 20 -6.72 2.47 12.72
CA ALA A 20 -5.45 2.85 12.10
C ALA A 20 -4.60 1.62 11.73
N VAL A 21 -4.50 0.64 12.63
CA VAL A 21 -3.80 -0.63 12.33
C VAL A 21 -4.46 -1.38 11.17
N LEU A 22 -5.79 -1.45 11.14
CA LEU A 22 -6.52 -2.13 10.07
C LEU A 22 -6.28 -1.46 8.71
N VAL A 23 -6.38 -0.13 8.64
CA VAL A 23 -6.07 0.61 7.41
C VAL A 23 -4.63 0.38 6.97
N LEU A 24 -3.68 0.47 7.89
CA LEU A 24 -2.27 0.28 7.56
C LEU A 24 -2.03 -1.14 7.01
N ALA A 25 -2.64 -2.16 7.61
CA ALA A 25 -2.54 -3.54 7.15
C ALA A 25 -3.17 -3.74 5.76
N ASP A 26 -4.37 -3.19 5.53
CA ASP A 26 -5.07 -3.34 4.25
C ASP A 26 -4.41 -2.55 3.11
N LYS A 27 -4.08 -1.28 3.35
CA LYS A 27 -3.55 -0.40 2.29
C LYS A 27 -2.10 -0.71 1.93
N SER A 28 -1.37 -1.39 2.82
CA SER A 28 -0.02 -1.93 2.53
C SER A 28 -0.01 -3.34 1.94
N ASP A 29 -1.16 -4.03 1.87
CA ASP A 29 -1.30 -5.33 1.21
C ASP A 29 -1.23 -5.14 -0.32
N VAL A 30 -0.01 -5.26 -0.85
CA VAL A 30 0.32 -5.17 -2.28
C VAL A 30 1.02 -6.46 -2.67
N HIS A 31 0.30 -7.39 -3.26
CA HIS A 31 0.85 -8.71 -3.53
C HIS A 31 0.30 -9.31 -4.82
N LYS A 32 1.19 -9.89 -5.62
CA LYS A 32 0.82 -10.64 -6.84
C LYS A 32 -0.17 -11.77 -6.61
N SER A 33 -0.17 -12.37 -5.42
CA SER A 33 -1.11 -13.44 -5.04
C SER A 33 -2.57 -12.96 -4.93
N ARG A 34 -2.82 -11.65 -4.81
CA ARG A 34 -4.17 -11.06 -4.79
C ARG A 34 -4.87 -11.17 -6.14
N VAL A 35 -4.09 -11.27 -7.22
CA VAL A 35 -4.60 -11.23 -8.59
C VAL A 35 -5.11 -12.61 -9.00
N LYS A 36 -6.44 -12.78 -9.04
CA LYS A 36 -7.09 -14.06 -9.37
C LYS A 36 -6.90 -14.45 -10.84
N LYS A 37 -6.92 -13.46 -11.74
CA LYS A 37 -6.78 -13.66 -13.19
C LYS A 37 -5.33 -13.44 -13.58
N LYS A 38 -4.61 -14.52 -13.90
CA LYS A 38 -3.19 -14.44 -14.31
C LYS A 38 -2.98 -14.16 -15.80
N GLN A 39 -4.06 -14.11 -16.59
CA GLN A 39 -3.97 -13.80 -18.02
C GLN A 39 -3.76 -12.30 -18.21
N THR A 40 -2.63 -11.93 -18.81
CA THR A 40 -2.20 -10.54 -19.01
C THR A 40 -3.25 -9.68 -19.73
N SER A 41 -3.99 -10.26 -20.68
CA SER A 41 -5.08 -9.58 -21.41
C SER A 41 -6.24 -9.14 -20.52
N GLN A 42 -6.49 -9.85 -19.41
CA GLN A 42 -7.56 -9.51 -18.46
C GLN A 42 -7.08 -8.55 -17.36
N ILE A 43 -5.78 -8.59 -17.02
CA ILE A 43 -5.14 -7.69 -16.06
C ILE A 43 -5.07 -6.25 -16.58
N GLN A 44 -5.01 -6.05 -17.90
CA GLN A 44 -4.97 -4.72 -18.51
C GLN A 44 -6.19 -3.85 -18.19
N MET A 45 -7.33 -4.44 -17.83
CA MET A 45 -8.57 -3.70 -17.53
C MET A 45 -8.67 -3.19 -16.09
N ASP A 46 -7.96 -3.80 -15.13
CA ASP A 46 -7.94 -3.37 -13.74
C ASP A 46 -6.55 -2.91 -13.33
N ILE A 47 -6.44 -1.60 -13.14
CA ILE A 47 -5.19 -0.91 -12.84
C ILE A 47 -4.60 -1.36 -11.50
N HIS A 48 -5.43 -1.72 -10.51
CA HIS A 48 -4.98 -2.24 -9.23
C HIS A 48 -4.39 -3.64 -9.36
N ASP A 49 -5.06 -4.50 -10.13
CA ASP A 49 -4.57 -5.86 -10.41
C ASP A 49 -3.26 -5.83 -11.20
N ARG A 50 -3.08 -4.88 -12.11
CA ARG A 50 -1.82 -4.70 -12.84
C ARG A 50 -0.66 -4.35 -11.91
N VAL A 51 -0.84 -3.40 -10.99
CA VAL A 51 0.19 -3.06 -9.99
C VAL A 51 0.48 -4.25 -9.08
N ASN A 52 -0.56 -4.91 -8.56
CA ASN A 52 -0.38 -6.10 -7.73
C ASN A 52 0.38 -7.18 -8.48
N PHE A 53 0.04 -7.42 -9.76
CA PHE A 53 0.69 -8.42 -10.60
C PHE A 53 2.16 -8.09 -10.93
N ALA A 54 2.45 -6.81 -11.13
CA ALA A 54 3.80 -6.28 -11.36
C ALA A 54 4.67 -6.32 -10.09
N THR A 55 4.06 -6.40 -8.90
CA THR A 55 4.79 -6.44 -7.63
C THR A 55 5.39 -7.83 -7.39
N THR A 56 6.69 -7.97 -7.61
CA THR A 56 7.43 -9.24 -7.51
C THR A 56 7.86 -9.57 -6.08
N GLU A 57 8.09 -8.56 -5.25
CA GLU A 57 8.36 -8.72 -3.81
C GLU A 57 7.64 -7.63 -3.01
N THR A 58 7.11 -8.01 -1.85
CA THR A 58 6.56 -7.09 -0.84
C THR A 58 7.04 -7.48 0.54
N LYS A 59 7.52 -6.50 1.30
CA LYS A 59 7.94 -6.66 2.69
C LYS A 59 7.45 -5.46 3.50
N ILE A 60 6.82 -5.73 4.64
CA ILE A 60 6.55 -4.72 5.67
C ILE A 60 7.48 -4.95 6.85
N LYS A 61 8.14 -3.89 7.33
CA LYS A 61 9.06 -3.95 8.47
C LYS A 61 8.71 -2.89 9.49
N PHE A 62 8.75 -3.27 10.77
CA PHE A 62 8.66 -2.32 11.86
C PHE A 62 10.02 -2.14 12.53
N GLU A 63 10.54 -0.92 12.50
CA GLU A 63 11.81 -0.54 13.11
C GLU A 63 11.55 0.17 14.44
N LYS A 64 11.66 -0.58 15.53
CA LYS A 64 11.40 -0.10 16.90
C LYS A 64 12.19 1.16 17.28
N PRO A 65 13.52 1.26 17.03
CA PRO A 65 14.29 2.42 17.46
C PRO A 65 13.85 3.71 16.76
N GLN A 66 13.49 3.62 15.48
CA GLN A 66 13.10 4.76 14.65
C GLN A 66 11.59 5.04 14.68
N LYS A 67 10.79 4.16 15.31
CA LYS A 67 9.31 4.15 15.28
C LYS A 67 8.79 4.24 13.83
N THR A 68 9.39 3.45 12.93
CA THR A 68 9.09 3.52 11.50
C THR A 68 8.50 2.21 10.99
N VAL A 69 7.40 2.30 10.25
CA VAL A 69 6.87 1.21 9.42
C VAL A 69 7.37 1.43 7.99
N LYS A 70 8.14 0.47 7.46
CA LYS A 70 8.66 0.49 6.09
C LYS A 70 7.87 -0.48 5.23
N LEU A 71 7.25 0.01 4.16
CA LEU A 71 6.73 -0.80 3.06
C LEU A 71 7.79 -0.83 1.95
N ILE A 72 8.25 -2.03 1.61
CA ILE A 72 9.30 -2.25 0.61
C ILE A 72 8.70 -3.09 -0.51
N LEU A 73 8.69 -2.53 -1.71
CA LEU A 73 8.14 -3.15 -2.92
C LEU A 73 9.25 -3.31 -3.97
N LYS A 74 9.24 -4.44 -4.67
CA LYS A 74 9.89 -4.58 -5.98
C LYS A 74 8.82 -4.69 -7.04
N ILE A 75 8.91 -3.84 -8.05
CA ILE A 75 7.93 -3.72 -9.12
C ILE A 75 8.63 -3.94 -10.45
N ASP A 76 8.08 -4.85 -11.24
CA ASP A 76 8.46 -5.06 -12.63
C ASP A 76 7.90 -3.94 -13.50
N THR A 77 8.78 -3.00 -13.86
CA THR A 77 8.43 -1.81 -14.64
C THR A 77 8.11 -2.11 -16.11
N SER A 78 8.39 -3.34 -16.59
CA SER A 78 7.94 -3.77 -17.93
C SER A 78 6.45 -4.09 -17.97
N ILE A 79 5.85 -4.40 -16.82
CA ILE A 79 4.42 -4.74 -16.68
C ILE A 79 3.61 -3.50 -16.26
N CYS A 80 4.14 -2.71 -15.33
CA CYS A 80 3.50 -1.50 -14.82
C CYS A 80 4.52 -0.36 -14.78
N PRO A 81 4.39 0.65 -15.66
CA PRO A 81 5.18 1.86 -15.57
C PRO A 81 5.06 2.52 -14.19
N ILE A 82 6.13 3.18 -13.76
CA ILE A 82 6.21 3.81 -12.44
C ILE A 82 5.11 4.88 -12.25
N MET A 83 4.80 5.65 -13.29
CA MET A 83 3.74 6.68 -13.22
C MET A 83 2.36 6.07 -12.95
N GLU A 84 2.07 4.94 -13.58
CA GLU A 84 0.81 4.23 -13.41
C GLU A 84 0.69 3.63 -12.00
N TYR A 85 1.80 3.16 -11.44
CA TYR A 85 1.85 2.81 -10.01
C TYR A 85 1.43 4.01 -9.15
N PHE A 86 2.02 5.18 -9.37
CA PHE A 86 1.75 6.36 -8.55
C PHE A 86 0.31 6.84 -8.64
N GLU A 87 -0.32 6.84 -9.83
CA GLU A 87 -1.72 7.27 -9.99
C GLU A 87 -2.67 6.49 -9.07
N ILE A 88 -2.40 5.19 -8.89
CA ILE A 88 -3.28 4.26 -8.20
C ILE A 88 -2.92 4.17 -6.72
N PHE A 89 -1.62 4.14 -6.42
CA PHE A 89 -1.13 3.85 -5.08
C PHE A 89 -0.90 5.08 -4.22
N THR A 90 -0.77 6.28 -4.78
CA THR A 90 -0.51 7.49 -3.98
C THR A 90 -1.60 7.72 -2.93
N ALA A 91 -2.87 7.52 -3.27
CA ALA A 91 -3.97 7.63 -2.29
C ALA A 91 -3.82 6.59 -1.17
N ARG A 92 -3.56 5.32 -1.52
CA ARG A 92 -3.35 4.24 -0.53
C ARG A 92 -2.16 4.53 0.38
N MET A 93 -1.06 5.05 -0.16
CA MET A 93 0.14 5.38 0.61
C MET A 93 -0.07 6.59 1.52
N THR A 94 -0.91 7.54 1.10
CA THR A 94 -1.35 8.65 1.94
C THR A 94 -2.09 8.13 3.16
N PHE A 95 -3.01 7.18 2.98
CA PHE A 95 -3.70 6.53 4.09
C PHE A 95 -2.78 5.74 5.02
N CYS A 96 -1.81 5.01 4.48
CA CYS A 96 -0.78 4.35 5.30
C CYS A 96 0.01 5.36 6.15
N ARG A 97 0.38 6.51 5.56
CA ARG A 97 1.09 7.59 6.24
C ARG A 97 0.26 8.21 7.37
N GLU A 98 -1.01 8.49 7.12
CA GLU A 98 -1.94 9.05 8.12
C GLU A 98 -2.20 8.05 9.25
N ALA A 99 -2.44 6.78 8.92
CA ALA A 99 -2.63 5.70 9.88
C ALA A 99 -1.40 5.53 10.78
N ALA A 100 -0.20 5.49 10.19
CA ALA A 100 1.05 5.41 10.94
C ALA A 100 1.22 6.65 11.84
N SER A 101 0.96 7.85 11.32
CA SER A 101 1.03 9.10 12.10
C SER A 101 0.08 9.07 13.30
N TYR A 102 -1.15 8.58 13.12
CA TYR A 102 -2.12 8.42 14.21
C TYR A 102 -1.63 7.45 15.30
N LEU A 103 -0.86 6.44 14.91
CA LEU A 103 -0.21 5.49 15.83
C LEU A 103 1.08 6.03 16.47
N GLY A 104 1.49 7.26 16.15
CA GLY A 104 2.75 7.85 16.60
C GLY A 104 3.99 7.25 15.92
N LEU A 105 3.80 6.73 14.70
CA LEU A 105 4.82 6.08 13.87
C LEU A 105 5.08 6.90 12.60
N LYS A 106 6.25 6.70 11.99
CA LYS A 106 6.57 7.17 10.64
C LYS A 106 6.26 6.06 9.63
N PHE A 107 5.76 6.44 8.46
CA PHE A 107 5.61 5.52 7.33
C PHE A 107 6.64 5.86 6.26
N THR A 108 7.32 4.84 5.74
CA THR A 108 8.27 4.99 4.64
C THR A 108 7.95 3.98 3.55
N LEU A 109 7.91 4.47 2.31
CA LEU A 109 7.76 3.64 1.11
C LEU A 109 9.09 3.54 0.37
N ILE A 110 9.49 2.32 0.04
CA ILE A 110 10.67 2.01 -0.77
C ILE A 110 10.22 1.18 -1.96
N ILE A 111 10.49 1.66 -3.17
CA ILE A 111 10.14 0.96 -4.43
C ILE A 111 11.40 0.85 -5.27
N ASN A 112 11.76 -0.37 -5.69
CA ASN A 112 12.95 -0.61 -6.52
C ASN A 112 14.20 0.12 -5.97
N ASN A 113 14.35 0.09 -4.65
CA ASN A 113 15.43 0.74 -3.87
C ASN A 113 15.37 2.28 -3.80
N PHE A 114 14.38 2.93 -4.41
CA PHE A 114 14.13 4.36 -4.23
C PHE A 114 13.26 4.61 -3.00
N LYS A 115 13.72 5.48 -2.11
CA LYS A 115 12.95 5.94 -0.94
C LYS A 115 12.12 7.16 -1.33
N LEU A 116 10.81 7.11 -1.08
CA LEU A 116 9.86 8.13 -1.53
C LEU A 116 9.21 8.93 -0.39
N LEU A 117 8.98 8.29 0.77
CA LEU A 117 8.31 8.87 1.95
C LEU A 117 9.10 8.58 3.23
#